data_AF-A0AA38FUQ9-F1
#
_entry.id   AF-A0AA38FUQ9-F1
#
_cell.length_a   1.000
_cell.length_b   1.000
_cell.length_c   1.000
_cell.angle_alpha   90.00
_cell.angle_beta   90.00
_cell.angle_gamma   90.00
#
_symmetry.space_group_name_H-M   'P 1'
#
loop_
_entity.id
_entity.type
_entity.pdbx_description
1 polymer ?
#
loop_
_entity_poly.entity_id
_entity_poly.type
_entity_poly.pdbx_seq_one_letter_code
_entity_poly.pdbx_strand_id
1 'polypeptide(L)'
;YDANGVIEFNEPVPFGLTRNLQTFFTPFGVEGLFISAMCAAAQSIVAPKNQHVQHQLAMFFRDELLSWSWRRPPGMPSAPAAAGGISPVEFEQKVKSNVEQVLGHVKVIAPQFFPEEEESATEPPQSVQRGVTELVDAALRPKSLCMMDPTWHPWF
;
A
#
# COMPACT_ATOMS: atom_id res chain seq x y z
N TYR A 1 -11.57 -1.99 3.81
CA TYR A 1 -12.14 -0.84 4.52
C TYR A 1 -12.56 -1.29 5.90
N ASP A 2 -12.12 -0.59 6.94
CA ASP A 2 -12.62 -0.82 8.29
C ASP A 2 -14.11 -0.40 8.41
N ALA A 3 -14.68 -0.55 9.60
CA ALA A 3 -16.05 -0.10 9.88
C ALA A 3 -16.26 1.41 9.63
N ASN A 4 -15.16 2.17 9.67
CA ASN A 4 -15.13 3.60 9.42
C ASN A 4 -14.71 3.94 8.00
N GLY A 5 -14.74 3.03 7.02
CA GLY A 5 -14.41 3.28 5.61
C GLY A 5 -12.99 3.82 5.35
N VAL A 6 -12.04 3.54 6.24
CA VAL A 6 -10.61 3.80 6.06
C VAL A 6 -9.95 2.55 5.47
N ILE A 7 -8.92 2.72 4.63
CA ILE A 7 -8.16 1.59 4.10
C ILE A 7 -7.40 0.93 5.27
N GLU A 8 -7.65 -0.35 5.45
CA GLU A 8 -6.99 -1.16 6.48
C GLU A 8 -6.29 -2.33 5.79
N PHE A 9 -5.09 -2.63 6.29
CA PHE A 9 -4.28 -3.75 5.85
C PHE A 9 -4.20 -4.78 6.99
N ASN A 10 -4.88 -5.92 6.82
CA ASN A 10 -4.99 -6.96 7.85
C ASN A 10 -4.16 -8.21 7.55
N GLU A 11 -3.43 -8.24 6.43
CA GLU A 11 -2.61 -9.39 6.07
C GLU A 11 -1.21 -9.31 6.73
N PRO A 12 -0.68 -10.41 7.28
CA PRO A 12 0.64 -10.39 7.93
C PRO A 12 1.82 -10.23 6.96
N VAL A 13 1.63 -10.46 5.65
CA VAL A 13 2.63 -10.20 4.60
C VAL A 13 2.17 -9.03 3.73
N PRO A 14 3.06 -8.09 3.34
CA PRO A 14 2.68 -6.91 2.56
C PRO A 14 2.23 -7.21 1.13
N PHE A 15 2.71 -8.30 0.53
CA PHE A 15 2.32 -8.75 -0.81
C PHE A 15 2.70 -10.23 -1.02
N GLY A 16 2.16 -10.83 -2.08
CA GLY A 16 2.37 -12.24 -2.45
C GLY A 16 3.74 -12.53 -3.07
N LEU A 17 4.77 -12.64 -2.22
CA LEU A 17 6.07 -13.18 -2.61
C LEU A 17 6.42 -14.38 -1.75
N THR A 18 6.18 -15.56 -2.32
CA THR A 18 6.40 -16.86 -1.70
C THR A 18 7.71 -17.49 -2.13
N ARG A 19 8.07 -18.59 -1.46
CA ARG A 19 9.33 -19.29 -1.73
C ARG A 19 9.46 -19.78 -3.17
N ASN A 20 8.38 -20.21 -3.84
CA ASN A 20 8.52 -20.70 -5.21
C ASN A 20 8.73 -19.55 -6.19
N LEU A 21 8.05 -18.42 -5.99
CA LEU A 21 8.31 -17.21 -6.80
C LEU A 21 9.75 -16.72 -6.58
N GLN A 22 10.23 -16.68 -5.33
CA GLN A 22 11.62 -16.32 -5.03
C GLN A 22 12.61 -17.29 -5.71
N THR A 23 12.31 -18.59 -5.68
CA THR A 23 13.15 -19.62 -6.32
C THR A 23 13.15 -19.47 -7.84
N PHE A 24 11.99 -19.15 -8.43
CA PHE A 24 11.84 -18.90 -9.86
C PHE A 24 12.62 -17.66 -10.32
N PHE A 25 12.50 -16.54 -9.59
CA PHE A 25 13.25 -15.32 -9.90
C PHE A 25 14.75 -15.45 -9.61
N THR A 26 15.14 -16.37 -8.73
CA THR A 26 16.47 -16.47 -8.10
C THR A 26 16.77 -15.27 -7.18
N PRO A 27 17.67 -15.41 -6.20
CA PRO A 27 18.05 -14.28 -5.31
C PRO A 27 18.51 -13.05 -6.10
N PHE A 28 19.27 -13.27 -7.18
CA PHE A 28 19.76 -12.20 -8.05
C PHE A 28 18.61 -11.46 -8.78
N GLY A 29 17.60 -12.19 -9.26
CA GLY A 29 16.46 -11.57 -9.92
C GLY A 29 15.58 -10.77 -8.97
N VAL A 30 15.45 -11.21 -7.71
CA VAL A 30 14.71 -10.48 -6.68
C VAL A 30 15.47 -9.21 -6.27
N GLU A 31 16.74 -9.32 -5.87
CA GLU A 31 17.53 -8.17 -5.41
C GLU A 31 17.83 -7.18 -6.53
N GLY A 32 18.06 -7.66 -7.75
CA GLY A 32 18.38 -6.82 -8.91
C GLY A 32 17.13 -6.25 -9.58
N LEU A 33 16.42 -7.09 -10.32
CA LEU A 33 15.35 -6.65 -11.22
C LEU A 33 14.07 -6.27 -10.47
N PHE A 34 13.63 -7.11 -9.54
CA PHE A 34 12.35 -6.93 -8.87
C PHE A 34 12.35 -5.69 -7.97
N ILE A 35 13.35 -5.55 -7.08
CA ILE A 35 13.51 -4.37 -6.24
C ILE A 35 13.65 -3.10 -7.08
N SER A 36 14.52 -3.10 -8.10
CA SER A 36 14.75 -1.91 -8.93
C SER A 36 13.51 -1.50 -9.71
N ALA A 37 12.73 -2.45 -10.23
CA ALA A 37 11.47 -2.16 -10.92
C ALA A 37 10.42 -1.56 -9.98
N MET A 38 10.28 -2.10 -8.77
CA MET A 38 9.39 -1.55 -7.74
C MET A 38 9.81 -0.13 -7.32
N CYS A 39 11.12 0.10 -7.12
CA CYS A 39 11.67 1.42 -6.83
C CYS A 39 11.34 2.43 -7.94
N ALA A 40 11.58 2.07 -9.21
CA ALA A 40 11.30 2.93 -10.35
C ALA A 40 9.79 3.26 -10.47
N ALA A 41 8.93 2.25 -10.24
CA ALA A 41 7.49 2.45 -10.23
C ALA A 41 7.05 3.40 -9.10
N ALA A 42 7.52 3.18 -7.88
CA ALA A 42 7.24 4.06 -6.73
C ALA A 42 7.73 5.49 -6.99
N GLN A 43 8.94 5.65 -7.53
CA GLN A 43 9.49 6.96 -7.90
C GLN A 43 8.62 7.68 -8.93
N SER A 44 8.10 6.96 -9.94
CA SER A 44 7.23 7.55 -10.97
C SER A 44 5.91 8.08 -10.42
N ILE A 45 5.39 7.47 -9.35
CA ILE A 45 4.16 7.89 -8.67
C ILE A 45 4.42 9.11 -7.79
N VAL A 46 5.56 9.15 -7.08
CA VAL A 46 5.93 10.25 -6.17
C VAL A 46 6.47 11.47 -6.92
N ALA A 47 6.86 11.31 -8.18
CA ALA A 47 7.40 12.40 -8.98
C ALA A 47 6.45 13.61 -9.01
N PRO A 48 6.95 14.84 -8.81
CA PRO A 48 6.13 16.05 -8.67
C PRO A 48 5.31 16.38 -9.93
N LYS A 49 5.71 15.83 -11.09
CA LYS A 49 5.01 15.98 -12.37
C LYS A 49 3.74 15.14 -12.46
N ASN A 50 3.49 14.20 -11.54
CA ASN A 50 2.44 13.21 -11.65
C ASN A 50 1.23 13.48 -10.74
N GLN A 51 0.80 14.74 -10.67
CA GLN A 51 -0.36 15.17 -9.87
C GLN A 51 -1.67 14.49 -10.33
N HIS A 52 -1.72 13.98 -11.57
CA HIS A 52 -2.88 13.27 -12.11
C HIS A 52 -3.20 11.98 -11.34
N VAL A 53 -2.20 11.29 -10.78
CA VAL A 53 -2.42 10.05 -10.01
C VAL A 53 -3.26 10.32 -8.76
N GLN A 54 -3.03 11.44 -8.06
CA GLN A 54 -3.84 11.82 -6.91
C GLN A 54 -5.32 11.99 -7.28
N HIS A 55 -5.59 12.63 -8.43
CA HIS A 55 -6.95 12.84 -8.92
C HIS A 55 -7.61 11.52 -9.36
N GLN A 56 -6.85 10.63 -10.00
CA GLN A 56 -7.33 9.29 -10.38
C GLN A 56 -7.67 8.47 -9.15
N LEU A 57 -6.77 8.42 -8.15
CA LEU A 57 -7.02 7.75 -6.88
C LEU A 57 -8.26 8.30 -6.18
N ALA A 58 -8.43 9.63 -6.16
CA ALA A 58 -9.62 10.25 -5.57
C ALA A 58 -10.93 9.79 -6.24
N MET A 59 -10.94 9.64 -7.58
CA MET A 59 -12.09 9.09 -8.30
C MET A 59 -12.34 7.62 -7.94
N PHE A 60 -11.30 6.78 -7.92
CA PHE A 60 -11.44 5.38 -7.52
C PHE A 60 -11.92 5.22 -6.08
N PHE A 61 -11.35 5.95 -5.13
CA PHE A 61 -11.75 5.90 -3.72
C PHE A 61 -13.17 6.41 -3.50
N ARG A 62 -13.61 7.42 -4.27
CA ARG A 62 -15.00 7.87 -4.26
C ARG A 62 -15.95 6.76 -4.66
N ASP A 63 -15.71 6.10 -5.79
CA ASP A 63 -16.60 5.06 -6.30
C ASP A 63 -16.61 3.83 -5.38
N GLU A 64 -15.44 3.43 -4.87
CA GLU A 64 -15.31 2.35 -3.91
C GLU A 64 -15.99 2.65 -2.57
N LEU A 65 -15.87 3.88 -2.03
CA LEU A 65 -16.54 4.28 -0.80
C LEU A 65 -18.07 4.35 -0.97
N LEU A 66 -18.54 4.76 -2.15
CA LEU A 66 -19.95 4.69 -2.48
C LEU A 66 -20.42 3.23 -2.46
N SER A 67 -19.75 2.33 -3.18
CA SER A 67 -20.04 0.89 -3.19
C SER A 67 -19.99 0.27 -1.79
N TRP A 68 -18.97 0.59 -1.00
CA TRP A 68 -18.81 0.14 0.38
C TRP A 68 -19.98 0.57 1.27
N SER A 69 -20.42 1.83 1.16
CA SER A 69 -21.52 2.36 1.99
C SER A 69 -22.86 1.67 1.73
N TRP A 70 -22.98 0.94 0.61
CA TRP A 70 -24.17 0.16 0.22
C TRP A 70 -24.10 -1.29 0.73
N ARG A 71 -22.93 -1.78 1.13
CA ARG A 71 -22.73 -3.11 1.72
C ARG A 71 -23.11 -3.09 3.21
N ARG A 72 -24.41 -2.97 3.54
CA ARG A 72 -24.90 -3.22 4.90
C ARG A 72 -25.70 -4.53 4.97
N PRO A 73 -25.59 -5.30 6.08
CA PRO A 73 -26.17 -6.63 6.18
C PRO A 73 -27.69 -6.65 5.97
N PRO A 74 -28.26 -7.76 5.47
CA PRO A 74 -29.70 -7.90 5.30
C PRO A 74 -30.41 -7.82 6.66
N GLY A 75 -31.33 -6.86 6.84
CA GLY A 75 -32.16 -6.76 8.04
C GLY A 75 -32.25 -5.39 8.71
N MET A 76 -31.47 -4.39 8.27
CA MET A 76 -31.56 -3.02 8.79
C MET A 76 -32.49 -2.16 7.90
N PRO A 77 -33.45 -1.40 8.47
CA PRO A 77 -34.37 -0.58 7.67
C PRO A 77 -33.59 0.41 6.79
N SER A 78 -34.00 0.48 5.53
CA SER A 78 -33.44 1.38 4.53
C SER A 78 -33.66 2.83 4.95
N ALA A 79 -32.64 3.45 5.54
CA ALA A 79 -32.58 4.90 5.68
C ALA A 79 -32.34 5.54 4.30
N PRO A 80 -32.84 6.77 4.06
CA PRO A 80 -32.96 7.32 2.71
C PRO A 80 -31.59 7.63 2.08
N ALA A 81 -31.40 7.11 0.87
CA ALA A 81 -30.63 7.55 -0.32
C ALA A 81 -29.32 8.38 -0.23
N ALA A 82 -28.73 8.62 0.93
CA ALA A 82 -27.41 9.22 1.08
C ALA A 82 -26.48 8.21 1.75
N ALA A 83 -25.38 7.87 1.07
CA ALA A 83 -24.30 7.00 1.55
C ALA A 83 -24.17 7.02 3.08
N GLY A 84 -24.49 5.93 3.76
CA GLY A 84 -24.09 5.76 5.15
C GLY A 84 -24.78 6.63 6.22
N GLY A 85 -25.58 7.65 5.88
CA GLY A 85 -25.87 8.74 6.82
C GLY A 85 -24.66 9.66 7.10
N ILE A 86 -23.62 9.57 6.26
CA ILE A 86 -22.39 10.36 6.34
C ILE A 86 -22.65 11.68 5.61
N SER A 87 -22.23 12.80 6.19
CA SER A 87 -22.39 14.09 5.53
C SER A 87 -21.53 14.16 4.25
N PRO A 88 -21.94 14.89 3.20
CA PRO A 88 -21.13 15.02 1.99
C PRO A 88 -19.69 15.51 2.25
N VAL A 89 -19.52 16.37 3.26
CA VAL A 89 -18.22 16.91 3.68
C VAL A 89 -17.35 15.83 4.31
N GLU A 90 -17.90 15.02 5.22
CA GLU A 90 -17.20 13.88 5.82
C GLU A 90 -16.80 12.86 4.75
N PHE A 91 -17.67 12.62 3.77
CA PHE A 91 -17.38 11.72 2.66
C PHE A 91 -16.19 12.20 1.83
N GLU A 92 -16.14 13.48 1.46
CA GLU A 92 -15.01 14.06 0.73
C GLU A 92 -13.71 14.01 1.55
N GLN A 93 -13.77 14.29 2.85
CA GLN A 93 -12.62 14.22 3.74
C GLN A 93 -12.04 12.80 3.80
N LYS A 94 -12.92 11.81 3.82
CA LYS A 94 -12.57 10.39 3.85
C LYS A 94 -11.88 9.93 2.57
N VAL A 95 -12.38 10.35 1.41
CA VAL A 95 -11.72 10.13 0.12
C VAL A 95 -10.31 10.72 0.16
N LYS A 96 -10.16 11.98 0.58
CA LYS A 96 -8.86 12.65 0.67
C LYS A 96 -7.90 11.93 1.61
N SER A 97 -8.37 11.54 2.80
CA SER A 97 -7.57 10.81 3.79
C SER A 97 -7.06 9.48 3.26
N ASN A 98 -7.91 8.70 2.57
CA ASN A 98 -7.53 7.44 1.94
C ASN A 98 -6.47 7.64 0.83
N VAL A 99 -6.61 8.69 0.02
CA VAL A 99 -5.62 9.06 -1.01
C VAL A 99 -4.29 9.42 -0.36
N GLU A 100 -4.31 10.25 0.68
CA GLU A 100 -3.11 10.67 1.41
C GLU A 100 -2.39 9.49 2.06
N GLN A 101 -3.13 8.55 2.65
CA GLN A 101 -2.58 7.34 3.26
C GLN A 101 -1.83 6.48 2.23
N VAL A 102 -2.44 6.23 1.07
CA VAL A 102 -1.80 5.43 -0.01
C VAL A 102 -0.57 6.14 -0.55
N LEU A 103 -0.66 7.44 -0.86
CA LEU A 103 0.49 8.21 -1.34
C LEU A 103 1.59 8.29 -0.28
N GLY A 104 1.23 8.36 1.01
CA GLY A 104 2.17 8.27 2.13
C GLY A 104 2.93 6.95 2.13
N HIS A 105 2.25 5.82 1.97
CA HIS A 105 2.91 4.52 1.88
C HIS A 105 3.84 4.41 0.67
N VAL A 106 3.40 4.90 -0.51
CA VAL A 106 4.24 4.88 -1.72
C VAL A 106 5.50 5.75 -1.53
N LYS A 107 5.40 6.87 -0.82
CA LYS A 107 6.57 7.71 -0.49
C LYS A 107 7.59 7.00 0.39
N VAL A 108 7.16 6.17 1.34
CA VAL A 108 8.06 5.41 2.22
C VAL A 108 8.88 4.39 1.43
N ILE A 109 8.28 3.73 0.44
CA ILE A 109 8.96 2.73 -0.40
C ILE A 109 9.71 3.34 -1.58
N ALA A 110 9.38 4.56 -1.98
CA ALA A 110 10.07 5.23 -3.08
C ALA A 110 11.54 5.47 -2.71
N PRO A 111 12.43 5.54 -3.72
CA PRO A 111 13.84 5.80 -3.47
C PRO A 111 14.04 7.08 -2.65
N GLN A 112 14.68 6.94 -1.49
CA GLN A 112 14.93 8.05 -0.58
C GLN A 112 16.26 8.70 -0.95
N PHE A 113 16.22 9.98 -1.29
CA PHE A 113 17.41 10.80 -1.50
C PHE A 113 17.64 11.60 -0.22
N PHE A 114 18.64 11.19 0.56
CA PHE A 114 19.10 11.98 1.70
C PHE A 114 19.92 13.16 1.14
N PRO A 115 19.56 14.42 1.45
CA PRO A 115 20.42 15.54 1.12
C PRO A 115 21.75 15.38 1.89
N GLU A 116 22.87 15.61 1.21
CA GLU A 116 24.25 15.46 1.72
C GLU A 116 24.54 16.26 3.01
N GLU A 117 23.65 17.17 3.43
CA GLU A 117 23.83 18.08 4.56
C GLU A 117 23.43 17.48 5.93
N GLU A 118 22.71 16.35 5.96
CA GLU A 118 22.31 15.65 7.20
C GLU A 118 23.17 14.42 7.54
N GLU A 119 24.40 14.35 7.02
CA GLU A 119 25.38 13.33 7.44
C GLU A 119 25.85 13.59 8.89
N SER A 120 25.08 13.13 9.87
CA SER A 120 25.65 12.84 11.18
C SER A 120 26.71 11.75 10.98
N ALA A 121 27.98 12.04 11.26
CA ALA A 121 29.16 11.21 10.95
C ALA A 121 29.20 9.83 11.65
N THR A 122 28.10 9.39 12.25
CA THR A 122 27.99 8.19 13.09
C THR A 122 27.20 7.06 12.45
N GLU A 123 26.36 7.30 11.45
CA GLU A 123 25.57 6.24 10.79
C GLU A 123 26.08 5.94 9.38
N PRO A 124 26.16 4.65 8.99
CA PRO A 124 26.56 4.28 7.64
C PRO A 124 25.53 4.77 6.61
N PRO A 125 25.97 5.07 5.37
CA PRO A 125 25.06 5.49 4.30
C PRO A 125 24.00 4.41 4.05
N GLN A 126 22.73 4.82 4.04
CA GLN A 126 21.62 3.92 3.82
C GLN A 126 21.38 3.71 2.31
N SER A 127 20.94 2.51 1.94
CA SER A 127 20.59 2.21 0.54
C SER A 127 19.38 3.04 0.09
N VAL A 128 19.48 3.64 -1.10
CA VAL A 128 18.34 4.33 -1.73
C VAL A 128 17.14 3.40 -1.96
N GLN A 129 17.37 2.08 -2.01
CA GLN A 129 16.32 1.06 -2.23
C GLN A 129 15.77 0.46 -0.92
N ARG A 130 16.24 0.95 0.24
CA ARG A 130 15.95 0.37 1.57
C ARG A 130 14.47 0.09 1.80
N GLY A 131 13.58 1.03 1.46
CA GLY A 131 12.14 0.86 1.68
C GLY A 131 11.54 -0.34 0.93
N VAL A 132 11.96 -0.59 -0.31
CA VAL A 132 11.51 -1.77 -1.07
C VAL A 132 12.18 -3.04 -0.55
N THR A 133 13.47 -3.00 -0.21
CA THR A 133 14.17 -4.15 0.37
C THR A 133 13.50 -4.63 1.66
N GLU A 134 13.19 -3.72 2.59
CA GLU A 134 12.51 -4.04 3.84
C GLU A 134 11.11 -4.64 3.59
N LEU A 135 10.41 -4.17 2.55
CA LEU A 135 9.11 -4.69 2.16
C LEU A 135 9.21 -6.12 1.60
N VAL A 136 10.22 -6.39 0.77
CA VAL A 136 10.52 -7.74 0.23
C VAL A 136 10.87 -8.69 1.36
N ASP A 137 11.71 -8.27 2.30
CA ASP A 137 12.09 -9.07 3.47
C ASP A 137 10.88 -9.37 4.37
N ALA A 138 9.96 -8.42 4.52
CA ALA A 138 8.72 -8.63 5.24
C ALA A 138 7.79 -9.63 4.54
N ALA A 139 7.73 -9.63 3.20
CA ALA A 139 6.94 -10.59 2.42
C ALA A 139 7.50 -12.01 2.50
N LEU A 140 8.82 -12.16 2.52
CA LEU A 140 9.50 -13.46 2.56
C LEU A 140 9.66 -14.03 3.98
N ARG A 141 9.28 -13.27 5.01
CA ARG A 141 9.49 -13.67 6.41
C ARG A 141 8.67 -14.94 6.73
N PRO A 142 9.31 -16.08 7.09
CA PRO A 142 8.59 -17.32 7.34
C PRO A 142 7.55 -17.21 8.47
N LYS A 143 7.85 -16.40 9.49
CA LYS A 143 6.92 -16.09 10.60
C LYS A 143 5.68 -15.32 10.15
N SER A 144 5.79 -14.46 9.13
CA SER A 144 4.65 -13.75 8.57
C SER A 144 3.84 -14.66 7.65
N LEU A 145 4.53 -15.43 6.81
CA LEU A 145 3.90 -16.39 5.88
C LEU A 145 3.12 -17.49 6.60
N CYS A 146 3.62 -18.01 7.73
CA CYS A 146 2.91 -19.06 8.47
C CYS A 146 1.66 -18.56 9.20
N MET A 147 1.49 -17.24 9.33
CA MET A 147 0.30 -16.62 9.91
C MET A 147 -0.77 -16.33 8.84
N MET A 148 -0.46 -16.49 7.55
CA MET A 148 -1.45 -16.39 6.48
C MET A 148 -2.44 -17.54 6.53
N ASP A 149 -3.67 -17.26 6.10
CA ASP A 149 -4.70 -18.30 5.94
C ASP A 149 -4.24 -19.37 4.94
N PRO A 150 -4.52 -20.67 5.17
CA PRO A 150 -4.12 -21.73 4.24
C PRO A 150 -4.65 -21.55 2.81
N THR A 151 -5.80 -20.89 2.61
CA THR A 151 -6.34 -20.59 1.28
C THR A 151 -5.50 -19.58 0.50
N TRP A 152 -4.59 -18.87 1.16
CA TRP A 152 -3.60 -18.02 0.51
C TRP A 152 -2.43 -18.83 -0.08
N HIS A 153 -2.29 -20.10 0.28
CA HIS A 153 -1.22 -20.99 -0.16
C HIS A 153 0.20 -20.45 0.14
N PRO A 154 0.55 -20.12 1.40
CA PRO A 154 1.85 -19.49 1.73
C PRO A 154 3.09 -20.35 1.44
N TRP A 155 2.90 -21.65 1.21
CA TRP A 155 3.95 -22.57 0.78
C TRP A 155 4.21 -22.51 -0.73
N PHE A 156 3.29 -21.93 -1.52
CA PHE A 156 3.37 -21.90 -2.98
C PHE A 156 3.84 -20.55 -3.49
#